data_AF-A0ABD7UQK3-F1
#
_entry.id   AF-A0ABD7UQK3-F1
#
_cell.length_a   1.000
_cell.length_b   1.000
_cell.length_c   1.000
_cell.angle_alpha   90.00
_cell.angle_beta   90.00
_cell.angle_gamma   90.00
#
_symmetry.space_group_name_H-M   'P 1'
#
loop_
_entity.id
_entity.type
_entity.pdbx_description
1 polymer ?
#
loop_
_entity_poly.entity_id
_entity_poly.type
_entity_poly.pdbx_seq_one_letter_code
_entity_poly.pdbx_strand_id
1 'polypeptide(L)'
;MGLADSISRLTHLLALLGQLAIVLSLPTLLLGVTEVNWPALLLLAVAPQLALLAQLGLSRVREFDADRLAAELTGDPHGLASALAKIERVSRSARPAAARMGQSGTLRLRTHPATAERIERLLEQLRRPRCRRFHRPVSTPK
;
A
#
# COMPACT_ATOMS: atom_id res chain seq x y z
N MET A 1 11.79 9.79 8.02
CA MET A 1 10.47 9.30 8.50
C MET A 1 9.40 9.88 7.61
N GLY A 2 8.55 9.05 6.99
CA GLY A 2 7.53 9.54 6.05
C GLY A 2 6.36 10.19 6.77
N LEU A 3 5.64 11.10 6.09
CA LEU A 3 4.40 11.71 6.63
C LEU A 3 3.38 10.64 7.05
N ALA A 4 3.26 9.55 6.29
CA ALA A 4 2.36 8.44 6.60
C ALA A 4 2.71 7.72 7.92
N ASP A 5 4.00 7.60 8.25
CA ASP A 5 4.43 6.97 9.51
C ASP A 5 4.09 7.87 10.71
N SER A 6 4.23 9.18 10.54
CA SER A 6 3.89 10.15 11.58
C SER A 6 2.39 10.17 11.86
N ILE A 7 1.55 10.07 10.81
CA ILE A 7 0.10 9.95 10.95
C ILE A 7 -0.26 8.66 11.67
N SER A 8 0.31 7.51 11.30
CA SER A 8 0.01 6.25 12.01
C SER A 8 0.46 6.26 13.47
N ARG A 9 1.64 6.83 13.76
CA ARG A 9 2.08 7.00 15.16
C ARG A 9 1.11 7.89 15.94
N LEU A 10 0.70 9.02 15.36
CA LEU A 10 -0.27 9.92 15.99
C LEU A 10 -1.61 9.23 16.23
N THR A 11 -2.15 8.52 15.23
CA THR A 11 -3.41 7.76 15.37
C THR A 11 -3.31 6.72 16.48
N HIS A 12 -2.19 5.98 16.57
CA HIS A 12 -1.97 5.03 17.64
C HIS A 12 -1.87 5.70 19.01
N LEU A 13 -1.17 6.82 19.13
CA LEU A 13 -1.06 7.56 20.39
C LEU A 13 -2.43 8.09 20.85
N LEU A 14 -3.20 8.69 19.95
CA LEU A 14 -4.55 9.18 20.23
C LEU A 14 -5.49 8.03 20.61
N ALA A 15 -5.41 6.89 19.91
CA ALA A 15 -6.20 5.72 20.24
C ALA A 15 -5.84 5.14 21.61
N LEU A 16 -4.56 5.09 21.98
CA LEU A 16 -4.12 4.62 23.30
C LEU A 16 -4.56 5.56 24.42
N LEU A 17 -4.42 6.88 24.23
CA LEU A 17 -4.94 7.87 25.19
C LEU A 17 -6.46 7.73 25.35
N GLY A 18 -7.15 7.51 24.24
CA GLY A 18 -8.57 7.21 24.18
C GLY A 18 -8.97 5.97 24.97
N GLN A 19 -8.31 4.84 24.71
CA GLN A 19 -8.55 3.59 25.41
C GLN A 19 -8.25 3.69 26.91
N LEU A 20 -7.19 4.42 27.28
CA LEU A 20 -6.88 4.68 28.68
C LEU A 20 -7.98 5.51 29.34
N ALA A 21 -8.47 6.56 28.68
CA ALA A 21 -9.59 7.36 29.19
C ALA A 21 -10.87 6.52 29.38
N ILE A 22 -11.16 5.59 28.47
CA ILE A 22 -12.28 4.64 28.61
C ILE A 22 -12.10 3.76 29.85
N VAL A 23 -10.92 3.16 30.02
CA VAL A 23 -10.63 2.27 31.15
C VAL A 23 -10.70 3.02 32.49
N LEU A 24 -10.21 4.26 32.53
CA LEU A 24 -10.30 5.12 33.72
C LEU A 24 -11.74 5.60 33.99
N SER A 25 -12.57 5.74 32.96
CA SER A 25 -13.99 6.12 33.06
C SER A 25 -14.92 4.91 33.32
N LEU A 26 -14.43 3.69 33.22
CA LEU A 26 -15.22 2.47 33.42
C LEU A 26 -15.84 2.37 34.83
N PRO A 27 -15.14 2.73 35.92
CA PRO A 27 -15.73 2.75 37.26
C PRO A 27 -16.91 3.73 37.38
N THR A 28 -16.80 4.92 36.78
CA THR A 28 -17.89 5.92 36.82
C THR A 28 -19.07 5.49 35.97
N LEU A 29 -18.81 4.75 34.89
CA LEU A 29 -19.85 4.14 34.06
C LEU A 29 -20.61 3.05 34.82
N LEU A 30 -19.92 2.20 35.58
CA LEU A 30 -20.54 1.16 36.42
C LEU A 30 -21.41 1.74 37.53
N LEU A 31 -21.00 2.89 38.07
CA LEU A 31 -21.74 3.64 39.09
C LEU A 31 -22.88 4.49 38.48
N GLY A 32 -23.06 4.47 37.15
CA GLY A 32 -24.15 5.18 36.46
C GLY A 32 -24.05 6.70 36.51
N VAL A 33 -22.86 7.26 36.78
CA VAL A 33 -22.67 8.70 37.00
C VAL A 33 -22.41 9.46 35.69
N THR A 34 -22.06 8.75 34.61
CA THR A 34 -21.60 9.35 33.35
C THR A 34 -22.35 8.84 32.12
N GLU A 35 -22.85 9.77 31.31
CA GLU A 35 -23.37 9.52 29.96
C GLU A 35 -22.21 9.32 28.97
N VAL A 36 -22.18 8.20 28.25
CA VAL A 36 -21.07 7.84 27.35
C VAL A 36 -21.46 7.98 25.89
N ASN A 37 -20.59 8.64 25.12
CA ASN A 37 -20.71 8.72 23.67
C ASN A 37 -20.19 7.43 23.00
N TRP A 38 -21.04 6.41 22.96
CA TRP A 38 -20.77 5.12 22.33
C TRP A 38 -20.20 5.19 20.90
N PRO A 39 -20.75 5.99 19.96
CA PRO A 39 -20.20 6.03 18.61
C PRO A 39 -18.78 6.60 18.56
N ALA A 40 -18.45 7.58 19.41
CA ALA A 40 -17.08 8.10 19.50
C ALA A 40 -16.09 7.03 20.00
N LEU A 41 -16.48 6.21 21.00
CA LEU A 41 -15.63 5.14 21.51
C LEU A 41 -15.38 4.04 20.48
N LEU A 42 -16.43 3.65 19.74
CA LEU A 42 -16.31 2.67 18.66
C LEU A 42 -15.37 3.17 17.55
N LEU A 43 -15.51 4.43 17.15
CA LEU A 43 -14.64 5.03 16.14
C LEU A 43 -13.17 5.02 16.60
N LEU A 44 -12.92 5.40 17.84
CA LEU A 44 -11.58 5.43 18.43
C LEU A 44 -10.93 4.04 18.53
N ALA A 45 -11.74 3.02 18.84
CA ALA A 45 -11.29 1.63 18.89
C ALA A 45 -10.96 1.04 17.51
N VAL A 46 -11.65 1.48 16.45
CA VAL A 46 -11.50 0.94 15.09
C VAL A 46 -10.51 1.75 14.23
N ALA A 47 -10.25 3.01 14.57
CA ALA A 47 -9.38 3.92 13.84
C ALA A 47 -7.96 3.37 13.50
N PRO A 48 -7.21 2.69 14.41
CA PRO A 48 -5.88 2.17 14.09
C PRO A 48 -5.92 1.11 12.98
N GLN A 49 -6.93 0.23 13.01
CA GLN A 49 -7.12 -0.84 12.03
C GLN A 49 -7.43 -0.24 10.65
N LEU A 50 -8.27 0.80 10.60
CA LEU A 50 -8.55 1.53 9.36
C LEU A 50 -7.29 2.21 8.81
N ALA A 51 -6.48 2.81 9.67
CA ALA A 51 -5.22 3.43 9.25
C ALA A 51 -4.27 2.39 8.64
N LEU A 52 -4.14 1.20 9.24
CA LEU A 52 -3.32 0.13 8.72
C LEU A 52 -3.80 -0.37 7.34
N LEU A 53 -5.12 -0.55 7.17
CA LEU A 53 -5.70 -0.92 5.88
C LEU A 53 -5.46 0.14 4.81
N ALA A 54 -5.61 1.42 5.16
CA ALA A 54 -5.33 2.53 4.27
C ALA A 54 -3.85 2.56 3.86
N GLN A 55 -2.92 2.29 4.77
CA GLN A 55 -1.48 2.19 4.47
C GLN A 55 -1.16 1.05 3.51
N LEU A 56 -1.75 -0.14 3.72
CA LEU A 56 -1.58 -1.28 2.81
C LEU A 56 -2.12 -0.96 1.41
N GLY A 57 -3.28 -0.28 1.34
CA GLY A 57 -3.83 0.20 0.07
C GLY A 57 -2.91 1.20 -0.63
N LEU A 58 -2.42 2.21 0.12
CA LEU A 58 -1.53 3.24 -0.42
C LEU A 58 -0.20 2.67 -0.92
N SER A 59 0.36 1.67 -0.23
CA SER A 59 1.57 0.96 -0.69
C SER A 59 1.38 0.38 -2.09
N ARG A 60 0.24 -0.29 -2.33
CA ARG A 60 -0.07 -0.88 -3.64
C ARG A 60 -0.24 0.17 -4.73
N VAL A 61 -0.96 1.25 -4.43
CA VAL A 61 -1.14 2.36 -5.38
C VAL A 61 0.21 2.98 -5.77
N ARG A 62 1.09 3.22 -4.79
CA ARG A 62 2.44 3.74 -5.05
C ARG A 62 3.29 2.81 -5.92
N GLU A 63 3.18 1.50 -5.73
CA GLU A 63 3.89 0.53 -6.57
C GLU A 63 3.42 0.61 -8.03
N PHE A 64 2.11 0.70 -8.26
CA PHE A 64 1.55 0.82 -9.62
C PHE A 64 1.87 2.15 -10.29
N ASP A 65 1.88 3.24 -9.54
CA ASP A 65 2.29 4.54 -10.05
C ASP A 65 3.78 4.56 -10.39
N ALA A 66 4.63 3.91 -9.58
CA ALA A 66 6.04 3.75 -9.89
C ALA A 66 6.27 2.94 -11.17
N ASP A 67 5.53 1.84 -11.36
CA ASP A 67 5.59 1.02 -12.58
C ASP A 67 5.17 1.81 -13.83
N ARG A 68 4.08 2.57 -13.71
CA ARG A 68 3.59 3.44 -14.79
C ARG A 68 4.62 4.51 -15.14
N LEU A 69 5.15 5.22 -14.14
CA LEU A 69 6.14 6.26 -14.36
C LEU A 69 7.43 5.68 -14.96
N ALA A 70 7.87 4.49 -14.52
CA ALA A 70 9.01 3.80 -15.11
C ALA A 70 8.77 3.46 -16.58
N ALA A 71 7.58 2.96 -16.94
CA ALA A 71 7.21 2.69 -18.34
C ALA A 71 7.11 3.95 -19.20
N GLU A 72 6.62 5.07 -18.63
CA GLU A 72 6.57 6.37 -19.29
C GLU A 72 7.99 6.92 -19.54
N LEU A 73 8.90 6.77 -18.58
CA LEU A 73 10.29 7.23 -18.69
C LEU A 73 11.12 6.40 -19.68
N THR A 74 10.97 5.07 -19.67
CA THR A 74 11.73 4.19 -20.57
C THR A 74 11.12 4.07 -21.95
N GLY A 75 9.82 4.36 -22.08
CA GLY A 75 9.05 4.16 -23.31
C GLY A 75 8.76 2.69 -23.65
N ASP A 76 9.28 1.74 -22.87
CA ASP A 76 9.19 0.30 -23.11
C ASP A 76 8.56 -0.46 -21.92
N PRO A 77 7.21 -0.48 -21.83
CA PRO A 77 6.50 -1.28 -20.83
C PRO A 77 6.70 -2.79 -21.02
N HIS A 78 7.00 -3.29 -22.24
CA HIS A 78 7.19 -4.72 -22.48
C HIS A 78 8.53 -5.21 -21.92
N GLY A 79 9.59 -4.43 -22.12
CA GLY A 79 10.89 -4.63 -21.48
C GLY A 79 10.78 -4.61 -19.96
N LEU A 80 10.02 -3.66 -19.39
CA LEU A 80 9.80 -3.58 -17.95
C LEU A 80 9.06 -4.81 -17.40
N ALA A 81 7.99 -5.25 -18.07
CA ALA A 81 7.27 -6.47 -17.70
C ALA A 81 8.18 -7.73 -17.73
N SER A 82 9.02 -7.83 -18.76
CA SER A 82 9.98 -8.94 -18.92
C SER A 82 11.04 -8.93 -17.81
N ALA A 83 11.53 -7.74 -17.44
CA ALA A 83 12.48 -7.56 -16.35
C ALA A 83 11.87 -7.96 -15.00
N LEU A 84 10.64 -7.52 -14.70
CA LEU A 84 9.92 -7.91 -13.49
C LEU A 84 9.72 -9.43 -13.39
N ALA A 85 9.36 -10.08 -14.50
CA ALA A 85 9.24 -11.54 -14.55
C ALA A 85 10.57 -12.25 -14.26
N LYS A 86 11.69 -11.71 -14.77
CA LYS A 86 13.03 -12.23 -14.50
C LYS A 86 13.40 -12.07 -13.02
N ILE A 87 13.15 -10.89 -12.43
CA ILE A 87 13.42 -10.62 -11.01
C ILE A 87 12.61 -11.55 -10.11
N GLU A 88 11.32 -11.75 -10.38
CA GLU A 88 10.46 -12.63 -9.57
C GLU A 88 10.93 -14.09 -9.63
N ARG A 89 11.39 -14.58 -10.79
CA ARG A 89 11.95 -15.94 -10.91
C ARG A 89 13.18 -16.12 -10.02
N VAL A 90 14.13 -15.17 -10.07
CA VAL A 90 15.36 -15.20 -9.27
C VAL A 90 15.06 -15.01 -7.78
N SER A 91 14.16 -14.08 -7.44
CA SER A 91 13.74 -13.85 -6.05
C SER A 91 13.07 -15.09 -5.48
N ARG A 92 12.22 -15.77 -6.27
CA ARG A 92 11.57 -17.00 -5.85
C ARG A 92 12.57 -18.13 -5.64
N SER A 93 13.59 -18.28 -6.47
CA SER A 93 14.62 -19.32 -6.29
C SER A 93 15.52 -19.07 -5.08
N ALA A 94 15.83 -17.81 -4.77
CA ALA A 94 16.67 -17.43 -3.62
C ALA A 94 15.95 -17.46 -2.25
N ARG A 95 14.62 -17.65 -2.21
CA ARG A 95 13.85 -17.63 -0.95
C ARG A 95 13.96 -18.98 -0.21
N PRO A 96 14.21 -18.96 1.12
CA PRO A 96 14.17 -20.16 1.95
C PRO A 96 12.78 -20.81 1.95
N ALA A 97 12.73 -22.14 2.11
CA ALA A 97 11.50 -22.93 1.98
C ALA A 97 10.35 -22.44 2.90
N ALA A 98 10.67 -22.01 4.13
CA ALA A 98 9.71 -21.44 5.07
C ALA A 98 9.00 -20.17 4.54
N ALA A 99 9.70 -19.33 3.78
CA ALA A 99 9.14 -18.12 3.17
C ALA A 99 8.26 -18.40 1.95
N ARG A 100 8.33 -19.63 1.39
CA ARG A 100 7.48 -20.06 0.27
C ARG A 100 6.11 -20.54 0.75
N MET A 101 6.03 -21.22 1.92
CA MET A 101 4.76 -21.67 2.51
C MET A 101 3.85 -20.52 2.95
N GLY A 102 4.42 -19.44 3.51
CA GLY A 102 3.64 -18.27 3.96
C GLY A 102 2.95 -17.48 2.84
N GLN A 103 3.28 -17.74 1.57
CA GLN A 103 2.77 -16.99 0.43
C GLN A 103 1.54 -17.59 -0.25
N SER A 104 1.19 -18.85 0.05
CA SER A 104 0.03 -19.53 -0.54
C SER A 104 -1.30 -19.12 0.12
N GLY A 105 -1.27 -18.55 1.34
CA GLY A 105 -2.46 -18.40 2.17
C GLY A 105 -3.13 -17.03 2.23
N THR A 106 -2.46 -15.90 1.94
CA THR A 106 -3.08 -14.57 2.12
C THR A 106 -2.60 -13.51 1.12
N LEU A 107 -3.32 -13.34 0.01
CA LEU A 107 -3.20 -12.19 -0.89
C LEU A 107 -3.41 -10.82 -0.19
N ARG A 108 -3.98 -10.81 1.02
CA ARG A 108 -4.38 -9.60 1.76
C ARG A 108 -3.26 -8.96 2.59
N LEU A 109 -2.21 -9.70 2.96
CA LEU A 109 -1.13 -9.20 3.85
C LEU A 109 0.20 -8.93 3.14
N ARG A 110 0.25 -9.03 1.81
CA ARG A 110 1.43 -8.62 1.05
C ARG A 110 1.51 -7.08 1.02
N THR A 111 2.66 -6.55 1.41
CA THR A 111 2.99 -5.11 1.35
C THR A 111 3.12 -4.60 -0.09
N HIS A 112 3.26 -5.52 -1.06
CA HIS A 112 3.29 -5.24 -2.50
C HIS A 112 2.25 -6.08 -3.27
N PRO A 113 1.68 -5.55 -4.37
CA PRO A 113 0.83 -6.33 -5.26
C PRO A 113 1.61 -7.49 -5.89
N ALA A 114 0.89 -8.51 -6.36
CA ALA A 114 1.54 -9.65 -7.00
C ALA A 114 2.26 -9.20 -8.28
N THR A 115 3.44 -9.76 -8.56
CA THR A 115 4.21 -9.42 -9.78
C THR A 115 3.39 -9.68 -11.06
N ALA A 116 2.54 -10.70 -11.06
CA ALA A 116 1.63 -10.97 -12.18
C ALA A 116 0.64 -9.82 -12.43
N GLU A 117 0.05 -9.25 -11.36
CA GLU A 117 -0.88 -8.12 -11.46
C GLU A 117 -0.17 -6.85 -11.97
N ARG A 118 1.08 -6.63 -11.56
CA ARG A 118 1.92 -5.53 -12.07
C ARG A 118 2.21 -5.69 -13.57
N ILE A 119 2.60 -6.89 -13.99
CA ILE A 119 2.84 -7.22 -15.40
C ILE A 119 1.57 -7.02 -16.23
N GLU A 120 0.44 -7.51 -15.76
CA GLU A 120 -0.85 -7.36 -16.43
C GLU A 120 -1.20 -5.89 -16.66
N ARG A 121 -1.07 -5.03 -15.64
CA ARG A 121 -1.32 -3.59 -15.78
C ARG A 121 -0.36 -2.89 -16.74
N LEU A 122 0.92 -3.28 -16.75
CA LEU A 122 1.90 -2.75 -17.71
C LEU A 122 1.54 -3.14 -19.15
N LEU A 123 1.09 -4.37 -19.36
CA LEU A 123 0.61 -4.83 -20.66
C LEU A 123 -0.72 -4.17 -21.05
N GLU A 124 -1.59 -3.86 -20.09
CA GLU A 124 -2.82 -3.11 -20.36
C GLU A 124 -2.55 -1.66 -20.80
N GLN A 125 -1.51 -1.01 -20.27
CA GLN A 125 -1.07 0.31 -20.76
C GLN A 125 -0.70 0.31 -22.25
N LEU A 126 -0.24 -0.83 -22.80
CA LEU A 126 0.01 -0.98 -24.24
C LEU A 126 -1.27 -1.05 -25.06
N ARG A 127 -2.35 -1.56 -24.49
CA ARG A 127 -3.66 -1.71 -25.15
C ARG A 127 -4.43 -0.39 -25.18
N ARG A 128 -4.14 0.54 -24.26
CA ARG A 128 -4.68 1.89 -24.30
C ARG A 128 -4.04 2.64 -25.48
N PRO A 129 -4.82 3.22 -26.41
CA PRO A 129 -4.27 4.00 -27.51
C PRO A 129 -3.48 5.17 -26.94
N ARG A 130 -2.15 5.11 -27.05
CA ARG A 130 -1.30 6.23 -26.66
C ARG A 130 -1.55 7.35 -27.66
N CYS A 131 -2.08 8.47 -27.20
CA CYS A 131 -1.91 9.73 -27.92
C CYS A 131 -0.40 9.99 -27.94
N ARG A 132 0.26 9.70 -29.06
CA ARG A 132 1.71 9.79 -29.24
C ARG A 132 2.15 11.24 -29.05
N ARG A 133 2.51 11.64 -27.83
CA ARG A 133 3.39 12.80 -27.63
C ARG A 133 4.83 12.31 -27.74
N PHE A 134 5.20 11.94 -28.96
CA PHE A 134 6.59 11.64 -29.30
C PHE A 134 7.40 12.91 -29.07
N HIS A 135 8.30 12.88 -28.08
CA HIS A 135 9.38 13.84 -28.00
C HIS A 135 10.27 13.59 -29.22
N ARG A 136 10.30 14.54 -30.16
CA ARG A 136 11.20 14.48 -31.32
C ARG A 136 12.65 14.44 -30.81
N PRO A 137 13.54 13.60 -31.37
CA PRO A 137 14.95 13.79 -31.16
C PRO A 137 15.32 15.19 -31.69
N VAL A 138 15.98 15.99 -30.85
CA VAL A 138 16.61 17.24 -31.28
C VAL A 138 17.68 16.86 -32.30
N SER A 139 17.38 17.03 -33.57
CA SER A 139 18.37 17.05 -34.64
C SER A 139 19.24 18.30 -34.42
N THR A 140 20.46 18.11 -33.91
CA THR A 140 21.48 19.14 -33.95
C THR A 140 21.92 19.31 -35.41
N PRO A 141 21.80 20.50 -36.00
CA PRO A 141 22.42 20.78 -37.29
C PRO A 141 23.95 20.84 -37.10
N LYS A 142 24.67 20.29 -38.07
CA LYS A 142 26.14 20.41 -38.21
C LYS A 142 26.52 21.85 -38.52
#